data_AF-A0A7V5FI71-F1
#
_entry.id   AF-A0A7V5FI71-F1
#
_cell.length_a   1.000
_cell.length_b   1.000
_cell.length_c   1.000
_cell.angle_alpha   90.00
_cell.angle_beta   90.00
_cell.angle_gamma   90.00
#
_symmetry.space_group_name_H-M   'P 1'
#
loop_
_entity.id
_entity.type
_entity.pdbx_description
1 polymer ?
#
loop_
_entity_poly.entity_id
_entity_poly.type
_entity_poly.pdbx_seq_one_letter_code
_entity_poly.pdbx_strand_id
1 'polypeptide(L)'
;MRLIAGGKIFLTVLGIFLGSPRFIACMSPSDSIEVKHNLSSSLRSFSPVPLRIALTDSNAVRLSQPGQFRDEAFHPKLSYSRLAFIGGTSLAIGVGVHIYQNRAWWLGSRARFHVENDWSYAMNFDKIGHFWAAELLSSIYADLYRWAGVERKQALLYSAATGFLYELYVEIEDGLHRDWGFSPGDAFGDVLGAFYPILQEQFPLLQNFSLKWSYLPNREYLDRYGTNHAFIDDYQGTTFWATARIHNLLPGPARDYLPSFLNLAIGLNVQKIYQGGRGERRWFISLDYDLESLPGEGAFWKSLKRVLNHVHFPAPAVQVSPNVVWYGMFFTVR
;
A
#
# COMPACT_ATOMS: atom_id res chain seq x y z
N MET A 1 -35.86 9.07 11.99
CA MET A 1 -35.14 8.35 13.06
C MET A 1 -33.69 8.16 12.60
N ARG A 2 -32.72 8.39 13.49
CA ARG A 2 -31.42 9.03 13.23
C ARG A 2 -30.42 8.20 12.40
N LEU A 3 -29.76 8.89 11.46
CA LEU A 3 -28.48 8.53 10.81
C LEU A 3 -27.35 8.50 11.86
N ILE A 4 -27.00 7.31 12.37
CA ILE A 4 -25.78 7.11 13.19
C ILE A 4 -24.99 5.84 12.74
N ALA A 5 -25.44 5.12 11.72
CA ALA A 5 -24.83 3.84 11.33
C ALA A 5 -23.49 3.95 10.56
N GLY A 6 -23.18 5.07 9.91
CA GLY A 6 -22.00 5.20 9.04
C GLY A 6 -20.64 5.29 9.76
N GLY A 7 -20.60 5.87 10.97
CA GLY A 7 -19.34 6.11 11.69
C GLY A 7 -18.74 4.88 12.37
N LYS A 8 -19.59 3.90 12.75
CA LYS A 8 -19.12 2.69 13.45
C LYS A 8 -18.51 1.64 12.51
N ILE A 9 -18.86 1.66 11.23
CA ILE A 9 -18.39 0.69 10.23
C ILE A 9 -17.09 1.14 9.56
N PHE A 10 -16.84 2.46 9.45
CA PHE A 10 -15.54 2.98 8.98
C PHE A 10 -14.38 2.55 9.90
N LEU A 11 -14.63 2.48 11.21
CA LEU A 11 -13.73 1.87 12.19
C LEU A 11 -13.57 0.35 12.02
N THR A 12 -14.56 -0.34 11.46
CA THR A 12 -14.48 -1.79 11.18
C THR A 12 -13.59 -2.08 9.97
N VAL A 13 -13.61 -1.23 8.94
CA VAL A 13 -12.69 -1.36 7.79
C VAL A 13 -11.25 -1.07 8.22
N LEU A 14 -11.04 -0.09 9.10
CA LEU A 14 -9.72 0.13 9.72
C LEU A 14 -9.33 -0.99 10.71
N GLY A 15 -10.31 -1.57 11.41
CA GLY A 15 -10.13 -2.73 12.30
C GLY A 15 -9.84 -4.04 11.56
N ILE A 16 -10.00 -4.09 10.23
CA ILE A 16 -9.48 -5.20 9.40
C ILE A 16 -7.95 -5.03 9.20
N PHE A 17 -7.43 -3.80 9.28
CA PHE A 17 -6.00 -3.49 9.22
C PHE A 17 -5.31 -3.45 10.59
N LEU A 18 -6.07 -3.40 11.69
CA LEU A 18 -5.55 -3.48 13.05
C LEU A 18 -6.01 -4.82 13.64
N GLY A 19 -5.11 -5.80 13.65
CA GLY A 19 -5.39 -7.17 14.12
C GLY A 19 -6.18 -7.29 15.43
N SER A 20 -6.81 -8.46 15.58
CA SER A 20 -7.84 -8.83 16.57
C SER A 20 -7.70 -8.30 18.04
N PRO A 21 -8.83 -8.12 18.77
CA PRO A 21 -8.90 -7.39 20.05
C PRO A 21 -8.40 -8.13 21.31
N ARG A 22 -7.48 -9.11 21.21
CA ARG A 22 -7.05 -9.93 22.34
C ARG A 22 -5.57 -9.77 22.70
N PHE A 23 -5.11 -8.59 23.11
CA PHE A 23 -3.76 -8.46 23.65
C PHE A 23 -3.65 -7.51 24.86
N ILE A 24 -4.02 -8.05 26.02
CA ILE A 24 -3.53 -7.60 27.33
C ILE A 24 -3.16 -8.87 28.10
N ALA A 25 -1.88 -9.29 28.06
CA ALA A 25 -1.17 -10.00 29.14
C ALA A 25 0.21 -10.51 28.69
N CYS A 26 1.18 -10.37 29.61
CA CYS A 26 2.46 -11.08 29.75
C CYS A 26 3.73 -10.67 28.97
N MET A 27 4.57 -9.88 29.67
CA MET A 27 5.89 -10.21 30.27
C MET A 27 7.10 -10.76 29.48
N SER A 28 8.22 -10.02 29.71
CA SER A 28 9.63 -10.38 29.91
C SER A 28 10.60 -10.49 28.70
N PRO A 29 11.74 -9.74 28.70
CA PRO A 29 12.72 -9.72 27.61
C PRO A 29 13.98 -10.57 27.86
N SER A 30 14.35 -11.40 26.89
CA SER A 30 15.70 -11.95 26.64
C SER A 30 15.60 -12.71 25.30
N ASP A 31 16.39 -12.50 24.26
CA ASP A 31 17.84 -12.36 24.17
C ASP A 31 18.22 -11.51 22.94
N SER A 32 19.37 -10.82 23.01
CA SER A 32 20.00 -10.13 21.87
C SER A 32 21.11 -11.00 21.29
N ILE A 33 21.21 -11.07 19.96
CA ILE A 33 22.31 -11.76 19.27
C ILE A 33 23.07 -10.75 18.41
N GLU A 34 24.35 -10.61 18.73
CA GLU A 34 25.33 -9.73 18.10
C GLU A 34 25.83 -10.36 16.79
N VAL A 35 25.74 -9.64 15.66
CA VAL A 35 26.38 -10.03 14.39
C VAL A 35 27.33 -8.93 13.93
N LYS A 36 28.63 -9.22 13.97
CA LYS A 36 29.69 -8.36 13.43
C LYS A 36 29.90 -8.65 11.95
N HIS A 37 29.85 -7.62 11.11
CA HIS A 37 30.42 -7.69 9.76
C HIS A 37 31.37 -6.53 9.47
N ASN A 38 32.60 -6.90 9.10
CA ASN A 38 33.60 -6.02 8.47
C ASN A 38 33.21 -5.79 7.01
N LEU A 39 33.20 -4.53 6.57
CA LEU A 39 33.09 -4.19 5.15
C LEU A 39 34.13 -3.14 4.76
N SER A 40 35.06 -3.57 3.91
CA SER A 40 35.96 -2.71 3.14
C SER A 40 35.37 -2.45 1.74
N SER A 41 35.22 -1.17 1.43
CA SER A 41 35.33 -0.49 0.12
C SER A 41 34.97 -1.19 -1.20
N SER A 42 34.07 -0.58 -1.97
CA SER A 42 34.47 0.23 -3.16
C SER A 42 33.27 0.90 -3.82
N LEU A 43 33.31 2.23 -3.93
CA LEU A 43 32.36 3.04 -4.68
C LEU A 43 32.85 3.19 -6.13
N ARG A 44 31.99 2.90 -7.11
CA ARG A 44 32.14 3.40 -8.48
C ARG A 44 30.90 4.19 -8.86
N SER A 45 31.13 5.41 -9.31
CA SER A 45 30.13 6.37 -9.74
C SER A 45 29.45 5.93 -11.04
N PHE A 46 28.13 6.09 -11.10
CA PHE A 46 27.36 6.04 -12.35
C PHE A 46 26.82 7.43 -12.66
N SER A 47 27.08 7.92 -13.86
CA SER A 47 26.49 9.16 -14.39
C SER A 47 25.19 8.86 -15.14
N PRO A 48 24.16 9.72 -15.04
CA PRO A 48 22.86 9.48 -15.66
C PRO A 48 22.89 9.78 -17.18
N VAL A 49 22.27 8.90 -17.96
CA VAL A 49 21.98 9.10 -19.39
C VAL A 49 20.57 9.71 -19.51
N PRO A 50 20.39 10.85 -20.19
CA PRO A 50 19.06 11.45 -20.35
C PRO A 50 18.27 10.74 -21.45
N LEU A 51 17.13 10.15 -21.10
CA LEU A 51 16.18 9.58 -22.04
C LEU A 51 15.24 10.69 -22.56
N ARG A 52 15.34 11.06 -23.84
CA ARG A 52 14.36 11.93 -24.50
C ARG A 52 13.37 11.06 -25.29
N ILE A 53 12.12 11.01 -24.85
CA ILE A 53 11.02 10.41 -25.62
C ILE A 53 10.29 11.55 -26.36
N ALA A 54 10.33 11.51 -27.69
CA ALA A 54 9.51 12.35 -28.54
C ALA A 54 8.14 11.68 -28.73
N LEU A 55 7.07 12.31 -28.26
CA LEU A 55 5.69 11.87 -28.53
C LEU A 55 5.17 12.65 -29.75
N THR A 56 4.90 11.94 -30.84
CA THR A 56 4.20 12.48 -32.02
C THR A 56 2.69 12.37 -31.83
N ASP A 57 2.00 13.50 -31.97
CA ASP A 57 0.58 13.77 -31.62
C ASP A 57 -0.52 13.09 -32.47
N SER A 58 -0.24 12.08 -33.28
CA SER A 58 -1.19 11.68 -34.35
C SER A 58 -2.15 10.52 -34.05
N ASN A 59 -2.17 9.94 -32.85
CA ASN A 59 -3.21 8.98 -32.45
C ASN A 59 -3.58 9.17 -30.97
N ALA A 60 -4.25 10.29 -30.66
CA ALA A 60 -4.92 10.45 -29.37
C ALA A 60 -6.06 9.43 -29.27
N VAL A 61 -5.74 8.22 -28.82
CA VAL A 61 -6.71 7.28 -28.26
C VAL A 61 -7.45 8.07 -27.19
N ARG A 62 -8.73 8.38 -27.43
CA ARG A 62 -9.63 8.84 -26.37
C ARG A 62 -9.78 7.65 -25.42
N LEU A 63 -8.83 7.53 -24.50
CA LEU A 63 -8.96 6.71 -23.30
C LEU A 63 -10.24 7.22 -22.65
N SER A 64 -11.30 6.40 -22.73
CA SER A 64 -12.56 6.65 -22.07
C SER A 64 -12.26 6.66 -20.58
N GLN A 65 -11.98 7.84 -20.00
CA GLN A 65 -11.47 7.96 -18.64
C GLN A 65 -12.43 7.31 -17.63
N PRO A 66 -12.08 6.19 -16.99
CA PRO A 66 -12.77 5.76 -15.80
C PRO A 66 -11.76 5.98 -14.68
N GLY A 67 -11.57 7.26 -14.35
CA GLY A 67 -10.66 7.70 -13.32
C GLY A 67 -11.40 7.90 -12.01
N GLN A 68 -10.74 7.54 -10.91
CA GLN A 68 -11.07 7.64 -9.48
C GLN A 68 -11.67 8.99 -9.02
N PHE A 69 -11.68 9.98 -9.90
CA PHE A 69 -12.11 11.35 -9.69
C PHE A 69 -12.96 11.84 -10.88
N ARG A 70 -14.11 11.21 -11.14
CA ARG A 70 -15.12 11.83 -12.01
C ARG A 70 -15.60 13.12 -11.34
N ASP A 71 -15.52 14.21 -12.10
CA ASP A 71 -16.17 15.49 -11.84
C ASP A 71 -17.70 15.28 -11.85
N GLU A 72 -18.26 14.81 -10.74
CA GLU A 72 -19.53 15.40 -10.33
C GLU A 72 -19.23 16.87 -10.02
N ALA A 73 -20.13 17.78 -10.37
CA ALA A 73 -20.07 19.20 -10.02
C ALA A 73 -20.10 19.36 -8.49
N PHE A 74 -18.99 19.00 -7.87
CA PHE A 74 -18.77 18.99 -6.44
C PHE A 74 -18.31 20.41 -6.16
N HIS A 75 -19.27 21.28 -5.85
CA HIS A 75 -19.07 22.59 -5.26
C HIS A 75 -19.33 22.55 -3.74
N PRO A 76 -18.58 21.77 -2.96
CA PRO A 76 -18.72 21.77 -1.53
C PRO A 76 -18.17 23.11 -1.02
N LYS A 77 -18.95 23.82 -0.21
CA LYS A 77 -18.35 24.80 0.69
C LYS A 77 -17.43 24.05 1.64
N LEU A 78 -16.22 24.56 1.83
CA LEU A 78 -15.26 24.02 2.80
C LEU A 78 -15.94 23.87 4.17
N SER A 79 -15.83 22.68 4.76
CA SER A 79 -16.46 22.34 6.02
C SER A 79 -15.41 22.15 7.12
N TYR A 80 -15.22 23.18 7.95
CA TYR A 80 -14.29 23.13 9.09
C TYR A 80 -14.65 22.04 10.10
N SER A 81 -15.94 21.71 10.27
CA SER A 81 -16.35 20.61 11.14
C SER A 81 -15.93 19.24 10.60
N ARG A 82 -15.98 19.03 9.27
CA ARG A 82 -15.46 17.81 8.64
C ARG A 82 -13.93 17.74 8.74
N LEU A 83 -13.24 18.87 8.54
CA LEU A 83 -11.78 18.93 8.74
C LEU A 83 -11.38 18.63 10.19
N ALA A 84 -12.08 19.21 11.17
CA ALA A 84 -11.85 18.92 12.58
C ALA A 84 -12.13 17.45 12.91
N PHE A 85 -13.18 16.87 12.33
CA PHE A 85 -13.48 15.44 12.48
C PHE A 85 -12.38 14.55 11.88
N ILE A 86 -11.90 14.87 10.68
CA ILE A 86 -10.78 14.17 10.05
C ILE A 86 -9.56 14.28 10.96
N GLY A 87 -9.11 15.49 11.30
CA GLY A 87 -7.93 15.71 12.14
C GLY A 87 -8.01 15.03 13.52
N GLY A 88 -9.16 15.10 14.18
CA GLY A 88 -9.37 14.45 15.48
C GLY A 88 -9.35 12.92 15.38
N THR A 89 -9.96 12.36 14.32
CA THR A 89 -9.95 10.90 14.08
C THR A 89 -8.56 10.42 13.68
N SER A 90 -7.86 11.17 12.83
CA SER A 90 -6.47 10.95 12.43
C SER A 90 -5.53 10.93 13.62
N LEU A 91 -5.68 11.87 14.56
CA LEU A 91 -4.88 11.92 15.78
C LEU A 91 -5.15 10.69 16.66
N ALA A 92 -6.42 10.33 16.87
CA ALA A 92 -6.78 9.17 17.68
C ALA A 92 -6.25 7.86 17.08
N ILE A 93 -6.38 7.68 15.76
CA ILE A 93 -5.81 6.53 15.04
C ILE A 93 -4.29 6.56 15.12
N GLY A 94 -3.65 7.69 14.83
CA GLY A 94 -2.20 7.84 14.84
C GLY A 94 -1.60 7.53 16.19
N VAL A 95 -2.22 7.95 17.30
CA VAL A 95 -1.81 7.55 18.66
C VAL A 95 -1.96 6.04 18.87
N GLY A 96 -3.06 5.45 18.42
CA GLY A 96 -3.27 4.00 18.51
C GLY A 96 -2.23 3.20 17.73
N VAL A 97 -1.96 3.62 16.49
CA VAL A 97 -0.95 3.00 15.62
C VAL A 97 0.45 3.22 16.18
N HIS A 98 0.78 4.40 16.69
CA HIS A 98 2.04 4.64 17.38
C HIS A 98 2.23 3.72 18.59
N ILE A 99 1.20 3.54 19.44
CA ILE A 99 1.30 2.63 20.59
C ILE A 99 1.54 1.18 20.11
N TYR A 100 0.88 0.77 19.03
CA TYR A 100 1.08 -0.53 18.42
C TYR A 100 2.50 -0.68 17.85
N GLN A 101 2.96 0.28 17.04
CA GLN A 101 4.29 0.29 16.43
C GLN A 101 5.39 0.35 17.48
N ASN A 102 5.24 1.21 18.48
CA ASN A 102 6.16 1.28 19.58
C ASN A 102 6.29 -0.08 20.29
N ARG A 103 5.18 -0.79 20.50
CA ARG A 103 5.23 -2.13 21.12
C ARG A 103 5.89 -3.19 20.25
N ALA A 104 5.74 -3.10 18.94
CA ALA A 104 6.26 -4.08 18.00
C ALA A 104 7.74 -3.83 17.65
N TRP A 105 8.15 -2.57 17.44
CA TRP A 105 9.46 -2.23 16.89
C TRP A 105 10.30 -1.28 17.75
N TRP A 106 9.71 -0.32 18.48
CA TRP A 106 10.47 0.79 19.10
C TRP A 106 10.65 0.68 20.62
N LEU A 107 10.06 -0.32 21.26
CA LEU A 107 10.26 -0.62 22.67
C LEU A 107 11.68 -1.14 22.88
N GLY A 108 12.52 -0.37 23.58
CA GLY A 108 13.84 -0.82 23.97
C GLY A 108 14.92 0.26 23.90
N SER A 109 16.12 -0.17 23.52
CA SER A 109 17.30 0.69 23.49
C SER A 109 17.25 1.64 22.30
N ARG A 110 17.03 2.93 22.57
CA ARG A 110 17.15 3.99 21.58
C ARG A 110 18.61 4.29 21.26
N ALA A 111 18.87 4.71 20.03
CA ALA A 111 20.17 5.13 19.55
C ALA A 111 20.18 6.62 19.15
N ARG A 112 21.35 7.15 18.83
CA ARG A 112 21.43 8.40 18.05
C ARG A 112 20.90 8.09 16.64
N PHE A 113 20.25 9.08 16.03
CA PHE A 113 19.75 8.94 14.67
C PHE A 113 20.83 8.38 13.75
N HIS A 114 20.53 7.28 13.08
CA HIS A 114 21.41 6.64 12.12
C HIS A 114 20.63 6.15 10.90
N VAL A 115 21.35 6.06 9.79
CA VAL A 115 20.82 5.65 8.50
C VAL A 115 21.33 4.25 8.24
N GLU A 116 20.41 3.34 7.93
CA GLU A 116 20.71 1.96 7.58
C GLU A 116 20.35 1.72 6.12
N ASN A 117 21.33 1.33 5.32
CA ASN A 117 21.09 1.04 3.92
C ASN A 117 20.79 -0.46 3.76
N ASP A 118 19.50 -0.79 3.73
CA ASP A 118 19.00 -2.15 3.77
C ASP A 118 18.26 -2.54 2.46
N TRP A 119 18.72 -2.02 1.32
CA TRP A 119 18.08 -2.23 0.01
C TRP A 119 17.73 -3.69 -0.33
N SER A 120 18.42 -4.67 0.26
CA SER A 120 18.18 -6.11 0.07
C SER A 120 17.30 -6.78 1.15
N TYR A 121 16.94 -6.06 2.20
CA TYR A 121 16.11 -6.56 3.31
C TYR A 121 14.77 -7.07 2.78
N ALA A 122 14.32 -8.20 3.33
CA ALA A 122 13.14 -8.92 2.89
C ALA A 122 13.00 -9.09 1.35
N MET A 123 14.13 -9.24 0.63
CA MET A 123 14.16 -9.28 -0.84
C MET A 123 13.55 -8.03 -1.52
N ASN A 124 13.70 -6.86 -0.89
CA ASN A 124 13.17 -5.56 -1.29
C ASN A 124 11.63 -5.48 -1.20
N PHE A 125 10.98 -6.51 -0.65
CA PHE A 125 9.53 -6.60 -0.60
C PHE A 125 8.93 -5.59 0.39
N ASP A 126 9.70 -5.29 1.43
CA ASP A 126 9.46 -4.23 2.39
C ASP A 126 9.25 -2.85 1.73
N LYS A 127 10.10 -2.51 0.76
CA LYS A 127 10.06 -1.23 0.02
C LYS A 127 8.80 -1.11 -0.84
N ILE A 128 8.27 -2.25 -1.30
CA ILE A 128 6.97 -2.31 -1.99
C ILE A 128 5.82 -2.10 -1.00
N GLY A 129 5.96 -2.62 0.22
CA GLY A 129 5.06 -2.36 1.34
C GLY A 129 4.98 -0.87 1.68
N HIS A 130 6.12 -0.21 1.80
CA HIS A 130 6.23 1.24 2.00
C HIS A 130 5.52 2.04 0.90
N PHE A 131 5.77 1.72 -0.37
CA PHE A 131 5.03 2.31 -1.48
C PHE A 131 3.51 2.10 -1.35
N TRP A 132 3.08 0.86 -1.06
CA TRP A 132 1.66 0.52 -0.97
C TRP A 132 0.96 1.21 0.20
N ALA A 133 1.60 1.24 1.38
CA ALA A 133 1.05 1.86 2.58
C ALA A 133 0.90 3.38 2.39
N ALA A 134 1.94 4.03 1.87
CA ALA A 134 1.93 5.45 1.54
C ALA A 134 0.84 5.81 0.51
N GLU A 135 0.73 5.01 -0.56
CA GLU A 135 -0.28 5.21 -1.61
C GLU A 135 -1.70 5.04 -1.06
N LEU A 136 -1.96 3.96 -0.31
CA LEU A 136 -3.25 3.71 0.32
C LEU A 136 -3.65 4.87 1.25
N LEU A 137 -2.71 5.31 2.09
CA LEU A 137 -2.95 6.39 3.05
C LEU A 137 -3.29 7.69 2.31
N SER A 138 -2.48 8.06 1.31
CA SER A 138 -2.74 9.25 0.49
C SER A 138 -4.06 9.16 -0.28
N SER A 139 -4.41 8.01 -0.85
CA SER A 139 -5.70 7.80 -1.54
C SER A 139 -6.90 7.95 -0.59
N ILE A 140 -6.82 7.41 0.64
CA ILE A 140 -7.87 7.60 1.67
C ILE A 140 -7.99 9.08 2.07
N TYR A 141 -6.88 9.77 2.32
CA TYR A 141 -6.93 11.19 2.71
C TYR A 141 -7.39 12.10 1.58
N ALA A 142 -7.08 11.79 0.32
CA ALA A 142 -7.59 12.53 -0.82
C ALA A 142 -9.13 12.53 -0.79
N ASP A 143 -9.73 11.37 -0.58
CA ASP A 143 -11.17 11.21 -0.42
C ASP A 143 -11.74 11.98 0.76
N LEU A 144 -11.08 11.90 1.92
CA LEU A 144 -11.51 12.61 3.13
C LEU A 144 -11.46 14.13 2.94
N TYR A 145 -10.38 14.66 2.35
CA TYR A 145 -10.26 16.08 2.07
C TYR A 145 -11.26 16.55 1.02
N ARG A 146 -11.49 15.75 -0.03
CA ARG A 146 -12.59 16.00 -0.98
C ARG A 146 -13.92 16.04 -0.24
N TRP A 147 -14.21 15.07 0.62
CA TRP A 147 -15.44 15.05 1.42
C TRP A 147 -15.58 16.27 2.34
N ALA A 148 -14.49 16.79 2.90
CA ALA A 148 -14.48 18.03 3.68
C ALA A 148 -14.65 19.30 2.85
N GLY A 149 -14.60 19.18 1.53
CA GLY A 149 -14.81 20.27 0.59
C GLY A 149 -13.54 21.00 0.15
N VAL A 150 -12.38 20.37 0.34
CA VAL A 150 -11.10 20.87 -0.20
C VAL A 150 -11.10 20.72 -1.72
N GLU A 151 -10.58 21.72 -2.44
CA GLU A 151 -10.47 21.68 -3.89
C GLU A 151 -9.61 20.48 -4.33
N ARG A 152 -9.90 19.89 -5.49
CA ARG A 152 -9.27 18.65 -5.97
C ARG A 152 -7.75 18.67 -5.93
N LYS A 153 -7.12 19.71 -6.50
CA LYS A 153 -5.65 19.83 -6.53
C LYS A 153 -5.05 19.95 -5.12
N GLN A 154 -5.70 20.72 -4.25
CA GLN A 154 -5.28 20.89 -2.86
C GLN A 154 -5.47 19.59 -2.07
N ALA A 155 -6.59 18.89 -2.26
CA ALA A 155 -6.87 17.62 -1.59
C ALA A 155 -5.81 16.57 -1.93
N LEU A 156 -5.44 16.45 -3.21
CA LEU A 156 -4.36 15.56 -3.65
C LEU A 156 -3.02 15.94 -3.00
N LEU A 157 -2.63 17.22 -3.06
CA LEU A 157 -1.38 17.69 -2.46
C LEU A 157 -1.33 17.47 -0.94
N TYR A 158 -2.40 17.82 -0.22
CA TYR A 158 -2.47 17.63 1.23
C TYR A 158 -2.46 16.16 1.59
N SER A 159 -3.14 15.31 0.82
CA SER A 159 -3.15 13.87 1.07
C SER A 159 -1.80 13.19 0.80
N ALA A 160 -1.07 13.62 -0.23
CA ALA A 160 0.30 13.18 -0.48
C ALA A 160 1.22 13.60 0.68
N ALA A 161 1.10 14.86 1.13
CA ALA A 161 1.84 15.34 2.29
C ALA A 161 1.49 14.56 3.57
N THR A 162 0.21 14.25 3.81
CA THR A 162 -0.20 13.45 4.97
C THR A 162 0.36 12.04 4.95
N GLY A 163 0.27 11.35 3.81
CA GLY A 163 0.83 10.00 3.66
C GLY A 163 2.33 9.99 3.86
N PHE A 164 3.03 10.87 3.13
CA PHE A 164 4.49 10.99 3.21
C PHE A 164 4.99 11.36 4.61
N LEU A 165 4.36 12.33 5.28
CA LEU A 165 4.79 12.74 6.62
C LEU A 165 4.57 11.64 7.68
N TYR A 166 3.57 10.79 7.49
CA TYR A 166 3.35 9.66 8.37
C TYR A 166 4.42 8.58 8.18
N GLU A 167 4.75 8.20 6.95
CA GLU A 167 5.81 7.21 6.72
C GLU A 167 7.19 7.78 7.06
N LEU A 168 7.46 9.05 6.75
CA LEU A 168 8.68 9.73 7.20
C LEU A 168 8.82 9.71 8.73
N TYR A 169 7.69 9.79 9.45
CA TYR A 169 7.69 9.66 10.90
C TYR A 169 8.11 8.24 11.33
N VAL A 170 7.61 7.19 10.67
CA VAL A 170 8.01 5.79 10.90
C VAL A 170 9.52 5.62 10.66
N GLU A 171 10.04 6.08 9.52
CA GLU A 171 11.46 6.01 9.18
C GLU A 171 12.37 6.75 10.18
N ILE A 172 11.89 7.88 10.72
CA ILE A 172 12.63 8.62 11.76
C ILE A 172 12.65 7.82 13.07
N GLU A 173 11.55 7.17 13.44
CA GLU A 173 11.50 6.33 14.63
C GLU A 173 12.42 5.11 14.51
N ASP A 174 12.48 4.50 13.33
CA ASP A 174 13.42 3.42 13.03
C ASP A 174 14.86 3.91 13.09
N GLY A 175 15.15 5.09 12.53
CA GLY A 175 16.46 5.74 12.64
C GLY A 175 16.90 6.04 14.07
N LEU A 176 15.97 6.15 15.01
CA LEU A 176 16.25 6.36 16.43
C LEU A 176 16.28 5.06 17.26
N HIS A 177 16.04 3.91 16.64
CA HIS A 177 16.17 2.60 17.28
C HIS A 177 17.58 2.04 17.12
N ARG A 178 17.97 1.08 17.98
CA ARG A 178 19.31 0.46 17.93
C ARG A 178 19.42 -0.66 16.91
N ASP A 179 18.35 -1.41 16.72
CA ASP A 179 18.32 -2.61 15.87
C ASP A 179 17.70 -2.34 14.48
N TRP A 180 17.10 -1.17 14.30
CA TRP A 180 16.56 -0.66 13.04
C TRP A 180 17.26 0.66 12.72
N GLY A 181 17.12 1.16 11.50
CA GLY A 181 17.65 2.45 11.09
C GLY A 181 16.79 3.09 10.01
N PHE A 182 16.98 4.39 9.79
CA PHE A 182 16.27 5.10 8.72
C PHE A 182 16.71 4.49 7.39
N SER A 183 15.77 3.97 6.60
CA SER A 183 16.10 3.37 5.30
C SER A 183 15.88 4.36 4.16
N PRO A 184 16.93 4.69 3.39
CA PRO A 184 16.74 5.43 2.14
C PRO A 184 15.92 4.66 1.10
N GLY A 185 15.86 3.33 1.21
CA GLY A 185 15.07 2.48 0.32
C GLY A 185 13.58 2.59 0.63
N ASP A 186 13.22 2.53 1.91
CA ASP A 186 11.83 2.64 2.36
C ASP A 186 11.31 4.06 2.17
N ALA A 187 12.09 5.07 2.59
CA ALA A 187 11.79 6.48 2.32
C ALA A 187 11.58 6.78 0.82
N PHE A 188 12.27 6.06 -0.08
CA PHE A 188 12.03 6.18 -1.52
C PHE A 188 10.69 5.55 -1.95
N GLY A 189 10.36 4.37 -1.40
CA GLY A 189 9.05 3.75 -1.54
C GLY A 189 7.93 4.69 -1.08
N ASP A 190 8.08 5.27 0.10
CA ASP A 190 7.12 6.19 0.71
C ASP A 190 6.84 7.41 -0.16
N VAL A 191 7.89 8.07 -0.65
CA VAL A 191 7.77 9.22 -1.54
C VAL A 191 7.03 8.84 -2.81
N LEU A 192 7.41 7.73 -3.45
CA LEU A 192 6.76 7.31 -4.68
C LEU A 192 5.29 6.94 -4.45
N GLY A 193 4.98 6.25 -3.36
CA GLY A 193 3.62 5.84 -3.02
C GLY A 193 2.72 7.02 -2.69
N ALA A 194 3.14 7.88 -1.77
CA ALA A 194 2.35 9.03 -1.33
C ALA A 194 2.03 10.01 -2.47
N PHE A 195 2.94 10.16 -3.44
CA PHE A 195 2.77 11.04 -4.59
C PHE A 195 2.16 10.33 -5.82
N TYR A 196 1.97 9.01 -5.78
CA TYR A 196 1.39 8.27 -6.90
C TYR A 196 0.00 8.78 -7.32
N PRO A 197 -0.93 9.14 -6.41
CA PRO A 197 -2.22 9.72 -6.79
C PRO A 197 -2.09 11.05 -7.56
N ILE A 198 -1.08 11.87 -7.24
CA ILE A 198 -0.78 13.10 -7.99
C ILE A 198 -0.27 12.75 -9.39
N LEU A 199 0.59 11.74 -9.51
CA LEU A 199 1.06 11.27 -10.82
C LEU A 199 -0.09 10.72 -11.66
N GLN A 200 -1.02 9.98 -11.05
CA GLN A 200 -2.23 9.50 -11.73
C GLN A 200 -3.15 10.64 -12.19
N GLU A 201 -3.22 11.73 -11.43
CA GLU A 201 -3.94 12.95 -11.85
C GLU A 201 -3.26 13.62 -13.05
N GLN A 202 -1.93 13.74 -13.03
CA GLN A 202 -1.17 14.42 -14.08
C GLN A 202 -1.06 13.59 -15.37
N PHE A 203 -0.98 12.27 -15.24
CA PHE A 203 -0.79 11.33 -16.35
C PHE A 203 -1.96 10.34 -16.38
N PRO A 204 -3.02 10.60 -17.17
CA PRO A 204 -4.23 9.76 -17.20
C PRO A 204 -3.98 8.29 -17.53
N LEU A 205 -2.87 7.98 -18.21
CA LEU A 205 -2.46 6.59 -18.45
C LEU A 205 -2.22 5.82 -17.14
N LEU A 206 -1.66 6.47 -16.11
CA LEU A 206 -1.35 5.86 -14.82
C LEU A 206 -2.60 5.50 -14.00
N GLN A 207 -3.75 6.11 -14.30
CA GLN A 207 -5.04 5.75 -13.67
C GLN A 207 -5.47 4.32 -14.01
N ASN A 208 -4.85 3.68 -15.00
CA ASN A 208 -5.13 2.30 -15.37
C ASN A 208 -4.28 1.29 -14.58
N PHE A 209 -3.35 1.75 -13.76
CA PHE A 209 -2.45 0.89 -13.00
C PHE A 209 -2.61 1.13 -11.50
N SER A 210 -2.81 0.06 -10.75
CA SER A 210 -2.91 0.10 -9.28
C SER A 210 -2.08 -1.01 -8.66
N LEU A 211 -1.65 -0.78 -7.41
CA LEU A 211 -1.02 -1.81 -6.60
C LEU A 211 -2.05 -2.30 -5.59
N LYS A 212 -2.30 -3.61 -5.58
CA LYS A 212 -3.22 -4.26 -4.65
C LYS A 212 -2.49 -5.23 -3.75
N TRP A 213 -3.12 -5.58 -2.64
CA TRP A 213 -2.57 -6.41 -1.59
C TRP A 213 -3.50 -7.58 -1.26
N SER A 214 -2.92 -8.75 -0.98
CA SER A 214 -3.61 -9.91 -0.42
C SER A 214 -2.78 -10.47 0.72
N TYR A 215 -3.43 -10.81 1.84
CA TYR A 215 -2.74 -11.31 3.02
C TYR A 215 -3.50 -12.40 3.74
N LEU A 216 -2.78 -13.46 4.07
CA LEU A 216 -3.19 -14.49 5.02
C LEU A 216 -1.96 -14.82 5.86
N PRO A 217 -2.11 -14.91 7.20
CA PRO A 217 -0.99 -15.27 8.06
C PRO A 217 -0.32 -16.55 7.59
N ASN A 218 0.98 -16.48 7.35
CA ASN A 218 1.81 -17.61 6.99
C ASN A 218 2.12 -18.44 8.24
N ARG A 219 2.07 -19.76 8.09
CA ARG A 219 2.24 -20.65 9.24
C ARG A 219 3.64 -20.56 9.85
N GLU A 220 4.68 -20.42 9.03
CA GLU A 220 6.06 -20.29 9.52
C GLU A 220 6.24 -19.00 10.32
N TYR A 221 5.65 -17.89 9.86
CA TYR A 221 5.62 -16.64 10.60
C TYR A 221 4.94 -16.82 11.95
N LEU A 222 3.72 -17.38 11.97
CA LEU A 222 2.97 -17.61 13.21
C LEU A 222 3.69 -18.57 14.18
N ASP A 223 4.31 -19.63 13.68
CA ASP A 223 5.02 -20.61 14.51
C ASP A 223 6.28 -19.99 15.14
N ARG A 224 6.94 -19.05 14.43
CA ARG A 224 8.17 -18.38 14.91
C ARG A 224 7.90 -17.20 15.82
N TYR A 225 6.92 -16.39 15.46
CA TYR A 225 6.68 -15.06 16.02
C TYR A 225 5.40 -15.03 16.87
N GLY A 226 4.54 -16.04 16.76
CA GLY A 226 3.25 -16.07 17.43
C GLY A 226 2.23 -15.11 16.82
N THR A 227 1.03 -15.09 17.37
CA THR A 227 -0.09 -14.26 16.89
C THR A 227 -0.04 -12.81 17.39
N ASN A 228 0.90 -12.50 18.28
CA ASN A 228 1.12 -11.18 18.89
C ASN A 228 1.94 -10.23 18.02
N HIS A 229 2.77 -10.79 17.13
CA HIS A 229 3.69 -10.00 16.33
C HIS A 229 2.98 -9.33 15.15
N ALA A 230 3.62 -8.29 14.63
CA ALA A 230 2.98 -7.38 13.73
C ALA A 230 2.77 -7.99 12.35
N PHE A 231 1.51 -8.15 11.94
CA PHE A 231 1.17 -8.83 10.68
C PHE A 231 1.83 -8.22 9.43
N ILE A 232 2.25 -6.96 9.47
CA ILE A 232 2.93 -6.29 8.35
C ILE A 232 4.34 -6.85 8.11
N ASP A 233 4.97 -7.45 9.13
CA ASP A 233 6.26 -8.16 9.00
C ASP A 233 6.11 -9.57 8.41
N ASP A 234 4.87 -10.04 8.23
CA ASP A 234 4.57 -11.31 7.57
C ASP A 234 4.59 -11.16 6.04
N TYR A 235 5.79 -10.90 5.51
CA TYR A 235 6.03 -10.81 4.07
C TYR A 235 5.73 -12.13 3.34
N GLN A 236 5.85 -13.29 4.01
CA GLN A 236 5.53 -14.58 3.38
C GLN A 236 4.04 -14.79 3.18
N GLY A 237 3.22 -14.26 4.09
CA GLY A 237 1.76 -14.25 3.98
C GLY A 237 1.22 -13.23 2.98
N THR A 238 2.06 -12.28 2.55
CA THR A 238 1.67 -11.14 1.72
C THR A 238 1.96 -11.35 0.24
N THR A 239 0.98 -11.07 -0.62
CA THR A 239 1.19 -10.95 -2.07
C THR A 239 0.82 -9.54 -2.53
N PHE A 240 1.72 -8.87 -3.22
CA PHE A 240 1.44 -7.59 -3.91
C PHE A 240 1.11 -7.84 -5.38
N TRP A 241 0.17 -7.07 -5.91
CA TRP A 241 -0.39 -7.26 -7.24
C TRP A 241 -0.38 -5.96 -8.03
N ALA A 242 0.48 -5.87 -9.04
CA ALA A 242 0.44 -4.79 -10.02
C ALA A 242 -0.68 -5.09 -11.02
N THR A 243 -1.75 -4.31 -10.95
CA THR A 243 -3.00 -4.53 -11.68
C THR A 243 -3.15 -3.52 -12.81
N ALA A 244 -3.61 -3.99 -13.97
CA ALA A 244 -3.92 -3.17 -15.13
C ALA A 244 -5.42 -3.25 -15.49
N ARG A 245 -6.06 -2.09 -15.64
CA ARG A 245 -7.44 -1.94 -16.14
C ARG A 245 -7.50 -2.15 -17.66
N ILE A 246 -7.45 -3.42 -18.08
CA ILE A 246 -7.34 -3.81 -19.48
C ILE A 246 -8.46 -3.22 -20.34
N HIS A 247 -9.69 -3.17 -19.84
CA HIS A 247 -10.82 -2.58 -20.56
C HIS A 247 -10.52 -1.16 -21.10
N ASN A 248 -9.83 -0.34 -20.33
CA ASN A 248 -9.50 1.04 -20.71
C ASN A 248 -8.35 1.12 -21.72
N LEU A 249 -7.45 0.14 -21.66
CA LEU A 249 -6.27 0.05 -22.51
C LEU A 249 -6.59 -0.56 -23.88
N LEU A 250 -7.67 -1.34 -23.99
CA LEU A 250 -8.09 -1.97 -25.24
C LEU A 250 -8.68 -0.97 -26.25
N PRO A 251 -8.48 -1.19 -27.57
CA PRO A 251 -9.15 -0.44 -28.63
C PRO A 251 -10.64 -0.79 -28.68
N GLY A 252 -11.46 0.13 -29.22
CA GLY A 252 -12.93 0.06 -29.20
C GLY A 252 -13.54 -1.31 -29.48
N PRO A 253 -13.21 -1.98 -30.60
CA PRO A 253 -13.81 -3.28 -30.92
C PRO A 253 -13.52 -4.37 -29.89
N ALA A 254 -12.34 -4.37 -29.25
CA ALA A 254 -11.99 -5.37 -28.24
C ALA A 254 -12.55 -5.00 -26.85
N ARG A 255 -12.72 -3.71 -26.58
CA ARG A 255 -13.25 -3.19 -25.32
C ARG A 255 -14.68 -3.65 -25.06
N ASP A 256 -15.51 -3.72 -26.10
CA ASP A 256 -16.93 -4.08 -25.98
C ASP A 256 -17.16 -5.54 -25.52
N TYR A 257 -16.16 -6.42 -25.67
CA TYR A 257 -16.24 -7.82 -25.26
C TYR A 257 -15.68 -8.09 -23.87
N LEU A 258 -14.93 -7.15 -23.29
CA LEU A 258 -14.32 -7.32 -21.97
C LEU A 258 -15.11 -6.51 -20.93
N PRO A 259 -15.69 -7.13 -19.88
CA PRO A 259 -16.37 -6.39 -18.83
C PRO A 259 -15.44 -5.36 -18.17
N SER A 260 -15.93 -4.15 -17.89
CA SER A 260 -15.13 -3.07 -17.30
C SER A 260 -14.58 -3.38 -15.91
N PHE A 261 -15.21 -4.30 -15.18
CA PHE A 261 -14.74 -4.74 -13.88
C PHE A 261 -13.60 -5.77 -13.97
N LEU A 262 -13.29 -6.34 -15.14
CA LEU A 262 -12.30 -7.41 -15.26
C LEU A 262 -10.92 -6.85 -15.64
N ASN A 263 -9.93 -7.15 -14.81
CA ASN A 263 -8.55 -6.69 -14.93
C ASN A 263 -7.57 -7.87 -15.08
N LEU A 264 -6.32 -7.52 -15.37
CA LEU A 264 -5.18 -8.44 -15.32
C LEU A 264 -4.20 -7.95 -14.25
N ALA A 265 -3.63 -8.87 -13.48
CA ALA A 265 -2.66 -8.58 -12.43
C ALA A 265 -1.40 -9.43 -12.55
N ILE A 266 -0.25 -8.83 -12.20
CA ILE A 266 1.02 -9.51 -11.99
C ILE A 266 1.30 -9.50 -10.49
N GLY A 267 1.36 -10.69 -9.89
CA GLY A 267 1.59 -10.89 -8.47
C GLY A 267 3.05 -11.17 -8.15
N LEU A 268 3.51 -10.67 -7.00
CA LEU A 268 4.79 -10.98 -6.41
C LEU A 268 4.60 -11.37 -4.95
N ASN A 269 5.22 -12.47 -4.54
CA ASN A 269 5.31 -12.92 -3.16
C ASN A 269 6.74 -13.43 -2.89
N VAL A 270 7.16 -13.37 -1.64
CA VAL A 270 8.47 -13.85 -1.19
C VAL A 270 8.31 -15.02 -0.22
N GLN A 271 9.20 -16.00 -0.29
CA GLN A 271 9.18 -17.21 0.55
C GLN A 271 10.59 -17.55 1.03
N LYS A 272 10.69 -18.40 2.06
CA LYS A 272 11.93 -18.88 2.68
C LYS A 272 12.85 -17.76 3.18
N ILE A 273 12.27 -16.68 3.70
CA ILE A 273 13.02 -15.50 4.17
C ILE A 273 13.36 -15.57 5.67
N TYR A 274 12.57 -16.28 6.49
CA TYR A 274 12.82 -16.33 7.93
C TYR A 274 13.94 -17.32 8.32
N GLN A 275 14.10 -18.44 7.61
CA GLN A 275 15.03 -19.53 7.96
C GLN A 275 16.49 -19.36 7.48
N GLY A 276 16.93 -18.14 7.15
CA GLY A 276 18.29 -17.94 6.60
C GLY A 276 18.48 -18.57 5.21
N GLY A 277 17.38 -18.89 4.52
CA GLY A 277 17.39 -19.23 3.11
C GLY A 277 17.76 -18.02 2.26
N ARG A 278 18.13 -18.25 0.99
CA ARG A 278 18.45 -17.16 0.04
C ARG A 278 17.22 -16.32 -0.38
N GLY A 279 16.05 -16.62 0.18
CA GLY A 279 14.76 -16.11 -0.26
C GLY A 279 14.36 -16.64 -1.65
N GLU A 280 13.07 -16.77 -1.91
CA GLU A 280 12.50 -17.23 -3.18
C GLU A 280 11.40 -16.26 -3.60
N ARG A 281 11.51 -15.70 -4.81
CA ARG A 281 10.44 -14.88 -5.41
C ARG A 281 9.49 -15.77 -6.19
N ARG A 282 8.20 -15.62 -5.90
CA ARG A 282 7.11 -16.26 -6.63
C ARG A 282 6.37 -15.20 -7.44
N TRP A 283 6.31 -15.44 -8.74
CA TRP A 283 5.63 -14.55 -9.68
C TRP A 283 4.33 -15.19 -10.15
N PHE A 284 3.28 -14.39 -10.20
CA PHE A 284 1.94 -14.83 -10.57
C PHE A 284 1.39 -13.96 -11.70
N ILE A 285 0.54 -14.54 -12.54
CA ILE A 285 -0.37 -13.81 -13.42
C ILE A 285 -1.78 -14.19 -12.97
N SER A 286 -2.64 -13.22 -12.71
CA SER A 286 -4.00 -13.41 -12.20
C SER A 286 -5.01 -12.55 -12.93
N LEU A 287 -6.26 -13.00 -12.97
CA LEU A 287 -7.37 -12.08 -13.17
C LEU A 287 -7.57 -11.24 -11.90
N ASP A 288 -8.09 -10.03 -12.05
CA ASP A 288 -8.45 -9.14 -10.93
C ASP A 288 -9.80 -8.47 -11.19
N TYR A 289 -10.41 -7.91 -10.13
CA TYR A 289 -11.67 -7.18 -10.22
C TYR A 289 -11.50 -5.70 -9.87
N ASP A 290 -11.88 -4.80 -10.79
CA ASP A 290 -12.04 -3.37 -10.50
C ASP A 290 -13.36 -3.14 -9.75
N LEU A 291 -13.28 -3.11 -8.42
CA LEU A 291 -14.47 -2.93 -7.60
C LEU A 291 -15.12 -1.57 -7.79
N GLU A 292 -14.38 -0.55 -8.20
CA GLU A 292 -14.92 0.78 -8.47
C GLU A 292 -15.93 0.77 -9.62
N SER A 293 -15.71 -0.13 -10.59
CA SER A 293 -16.56 -0.33 -11.78
C SER A 293 -17.85 -1.10 -11.50
N LEU A 294 -18.02 -1.66 -10.29
CA LEU A 294 -19.25 -2.35 -9.88
C LEU A 294 -20.40 -1.37 -9.60
N PRO A 295 -21.67 -1.79 -9.78
CA PRO A 295 -22.83 -0.97 -9.46
C PRO A 295 -22.86 -0.59 -7.97
N GLY A 296 -23.39 0.61 -7.68
CA GLY A 296 -23.49 1.13 -6.32
C GLY A 296 -23.20 2.63 -6.29
N GLU A 297 -24.25 3.41 -6.04
CA GLU A 297 -24.22 4.88 -6.08
C GLU A 297 -24.17 5.50 -4.68
N GLY A 298 -23.72 6.74 -4.60
CA GLY A 298 -23.61 7.50 -3.36
C GLY A 298 -22.22 7.44 -2.71
N ALA A 299 -21.94 8.46 -1.90
CA ALA A 299 -20.59 8.70 -1.36
C ALA A 299 -20.04 7.52 -0.54
N PHE A 300 -20.88 6.88 0.27
CA PHE A 300 -20.47 5.72 1.07
C PHE A 300 -20.01 4.54 0.20
N TRP A 301 -20.82 4.14 -0.78
CA TRP A 301 -20.49 3.01 -1.65
C TRP A 301 -19.28 3.31 -2.54
N LYS A 302 -19.15 4.54 -3.04
CA LYS A 302 -17.97 4.97 -3.80
C LYS A 302 -16.70 4.86 -2.95
N SER A 303 -16.71 5.37 -1.72
CA SER A 303 -15.57 5.25 -0.79
C SER A 303 -15.27 3.80 -0.41
N LEU A 304 -16.29 2.99 -0.09
CA LEU A 304 -16.09 1.59 0.27
C LEU A 304 -15.48 0.79 -0.89
N LYS A 305 -16.01 0.96 -2.11
CA LYS A 305 -15.48 0.31 -3.31
C LYS A 305 -14.02 0.70 -3.55
N ARG A 306 -13.66 1.97 -3.36
CA ARG A 306 -12.27 2.45 -3.49
C ARG A 306 -11.33 1.79 -2.49
N VAL A 307 -11.68 1.79 -1.20
CA VAL A 307 -10.84 1.16 -0.17
C VAL A 307 -10.68 -0.34 -0.44
N LEU A 308 -11.77 -1.04 -0.76
CA LEU A 308 -11.70 -2.47 -1.10
C LEU A 308 -10.94 -2.73 -2.40
N ASN A 309 -10.84 -1.76 -3.31
CA ASN A 309 -10.10 -1.93 -4.56
C ASN A 309 -8.59 -1.99 -4.35
N HIS A 310 -8.07 -1.66 -3.17
CA HIS A 310 -6.67 -1.93 -2.80
C HIS A 310 -6.44 -3.39 -2.38
N VAL A 311 -7.50 -4.20 -2.26
CA VAL A 311 -7.42 -5.63 -1.97
C VAL A 311 -7.60 -6.40 -3.27
N HIS A 312 -6.67 -7.32 -3.56
CA HIS A 312 -6.84 -8.27 -4.64
C HIS A 312 -7.63 -9.47 -4.11
N PHE A 313 -8.87 -9.62 -4.57
CA PHE A 313 -9.76 -10.70 -4.14
C PHE A 313 -9.38 -12.04 -4.77
N PRO A 314 -9.83 -13.18 -4.21
CA PRO A 314 -9.55 -14.49 -4.79
C PRO A 314 -9.97 -14.56 -6.26
N ALA A 315 -9.05 -14.97 -7.14
CA ALA A 315 -9.27 -15.03 -8.58
C ALA A 315 -8.43 -16.15 -9.23
N PRO A 316 -8.76 -16.60 -10.45
CA PRO A 316 -7.92 -17.53 -11.19
C PRO A 316 -6.52 -16.95 -11.41
N ALA A 317 -5.50 -17.73 -11.06
CA ALA A 317 -4.10 -17.31 -11.16
C ALA A 317 -3.20 -18.46 -11.61
N VAL A 318 -2.06 -18.12 -12.19
CA VAL A 318 -0.98 -19.03 -12.51
C VAL A 318 0.30 -18.51 -11.88
N GLN A 319 0.94 -19.32 -11.04
CA GLN A 319 2.33 -19.07 -10.68
C GLN A 319 3.17 -19.40 -11.91
N VAL A 320 4.00 -18.46 -12.36
CA VAL A 320 4.88 -18.64 -13.53
C VAL A 320 6.33 -18.90 -13.15
N SER A 321 6.72 -18.56 -11.91
CA SER A 321 8.05 -18.78 -11.36
C SER A 321 7.95 -19.04 -9.86
N PRO A 322 8.77 -19.96 -9.28
CA PRO A 322 9.84 -20.72 -9.95
C PRO A 322 9.35 -21.91 -10.80
N ASN A 323 8.13 -22.38 -10.55
CA ASN A 323 7.49 -23.44 -11.32
C ASN A 323 6.09 -23.00 -11.75
N VAL A 324 5.59 -23.60 -12.83
CA VAL A 324 4.24 -23.35 -13.30
C VAL A 324 3.23 -24.10 -12.43
N VAL A 325 2.35 -23.36 -11.75
CA VAL A 325 1.25 -23.93 -10.95
C VAL A 325 -0.03 -23.18 -11.26
N TRP A 326 -1.07 -23.92 -11.67
CA TRP A 326 -2.38 -23.36 -11.99
C TRP A 326 -3.30 -23.40 -10.77
N TYR A 327 -3.89 -22.26 -10.44
CA TYR A 327 -4.86 -22.12 -9.37
C TYR A 327 -6.22 -21.72 -9.93
N GLY A 328 -7.25 -22.48 -9.58
CA GLY A 328 -8.63 -22.13 -9.96
C GLY A 328 -9.08 -20.84 -9.28
N MET A 329 -8.84 -20.71 -7.97
CA MET A 329 -9.03 -19.50 -7.18
C MET A 329 -7.84 -19.33 -6.23
N PHE A 330 -7.15 -18.20 -6.34
CA PHE A 330 -5.96 -17.88 -5.59
C PHE A 330 -6.10 -16.51 -4.94
N PHE A 331 -5.70 -16.41 -3.68
CA PHE A 331 -5.70 -15.16 -2.92
C PHE A 331 -4.28 -14.74 -2.58
N THR A 332 -3.55 -15.59 -1.86
CA THR A 332 -2.14 -15.41 -1.52
C THR A 332 -1.51 -16.77 -1.19
N VAL A 333 -0.18 -16.81 -1.06
CA VAL A 333 0.55 -18.00 -0.62
C VAL A 333 0.28 -18.27 0.86
N ARG A 334 0.21 -19.55 1.24
CA ARG A 334 -0.06 -20.00 2.61
C ARG A 334 1.16 -20.61 3.27
#